data_AF-X1KEB8-F1
#
_entry.id   AF-X1KEB8-F1
#
_cell.length_a   1.000
_cell.length_b   1.000
_cell.length_c   1.000
_cell.angle_alpha   90.00
_cell.angle_beta   90.00
_cell.angle_gamma   90.00
#
_symmetry.space_group_name_H-M   'P 1'
#
loop_
_entity.id
_entity.type
_entity.pdbx_description
1 polymer ?
#
loop_
_entity_poly.entity_id
_entity_poly.type
_entity_poly.pdbx_seq_one_letter_code
_entity_poly.pdbx_strand_id
1 'polypeptide(L)' 'VRTGLEDTIYYQKGVPVKSNAQLVERMVRLAREIGREPATVDEAKKMLGLKK' A
#
# COMPACT_ATOMS: atom_id res chain seq x y z
N VAL A 1 3.71 -4.43 4.32
CA VAL A 1 4.46 -3.65 3.31
C VAL A 1 4.14 -2.18 3.51
N ARG A 2 5.08 -1.28 3.26
CA ARG A 2 4.90 0.17 3.31
C ARG A 2 5.19 0.74 1.91
N THR A 3 4.44 1.77 1.51
CA THR A 3 4.62 2.48 0.25
C THR A 3 4.12 3.92 0.40
N GLY A 4 4.62 4.82 -0.43
CA GLY A 4 4.20 6.23 -0.47
C GLY A 4 5.26 7.12 -1.11
N LEU A 5 4.89 8.38 -1.33
CA LEU A 5 5.76 9.44 -1.82
C LEU A 5 6.97 9.68 -0.90
N GLU A 6 6.84 9.33 0.38
CA GLU A 6 7.93 9.35 1.36
C GLU A 6 9.03 8.34 1.01
N ASP A 7 8.66 7.18 0.47
CA ASP A 7 9.61 6.12 0.12
C ASP A 7 10.10 6.24 -1.34
N THR A 8 9.26 6.75 -2.25
CA THR A 8 9.60 6.92 -3.68
C THR A 8 8.76 7.98 -4.38
N ILE A 9 9.40 8.77 -5.25
CA ILE A 9 8.73 9.74 -6.13
C ILE A 9 8.45 9.22 -7.54
N TYR A 10 8.87 7.98 -7.84
CA TYR A 10 8.76 7.38 -9.18
C TYR A 10 7.89 6.13 -9.16
N TYR A 11 6.96 6.03 -10.11
CA TYR A 11 6.17 4.81 -10.37
C TYR A 11 6.98 3.76 -11.13
N GLN A 12 7.76 4.20 -12.11
CA GLN A 12 8.74 3.41 -12.87
C GLN A 12 9.98 4.28 -13.08
N LYS A 13 11.09 3.71 -13.56
CA LYS A 13 12.32 4.46 -13.81
C LYS A 13 12.04 5.68 -14.69
N GLY A 14 12.21 6.88 -14.11
CA GLY A 14 11.99 8.16 -14.78
C GLY A 14 10.53 8.59 -14.95
N VAL A 15 9.55 7.85 -14.41
CA VAL A 15 8.12 8.19 -14.49
C VAL A 15 7.62 8.62 -13.12
N PRO A 16 7.42 9.92 -12.86
CA PRO A 16 6.94 10.40 -11.57
C PRO A 16 5.59 9.81 -11.21
N VAL A 17 5.40 9.56 -9.92
CA VAL A 17 4.09 9.16 -9.39
C VAL A 17 3.13 10.36 -9.39
N LYS A 18 1.85 10.11 -9.66
CA LYS A 18 0.79 11.14 -9.65
C LYS A 18 0.20 11.38 -8.26
N SER A 19 0.19 10.35 -7.41
CA SER A 19 -0.39 10.42 -6.06
C SER A 19 0.07 9.24 -5.19
N ASN A 20 -0.07 9.37 -3.86
CA ASN A 20 0.08 8.24 -2.95
C ASN A 20 -0.88 7.08 -3.29
N ALA A 21 -2.11 7.40 -3.69
CA ALA A 21 -3.10 6.40 -4.06
C ALA A 21 -2.61 5.50 -5.21
N GLN A 22 -1.92 6.05 -6.21
CA GLN A 22 -1.36 5.26 -7.32
C GLN A 22 -0.35 4.20 -6.85
N LEU A 23 0.46 4.53 -5.83
CA LEU A 23 1.41 3.56 -5.24
C LEU A 23 0.68 2.50 -4.42
N VAL A 24 -0.36 2.90 -3.68
CA VAL A 24 -1.21 1.98 -2.91
C VAL A 24 -1.94 1.01 -3.84
N GLU A 25 -2.57 1.49 -4.91
CA GLU A 25 -3.26 0.66 -5.91
C GLU A 25 -2.35 -0.40 -6.52
N ARG A 26 -1.09 -0.04 -6.82
CA ARG A 26 -0.09 -1.02 -7.29
C ARG A 26 0.16 -2.10 -6.25
N MET A 27 0.31 -1.74 -4.97
CA MET A 27 0.52 -2.71 -3.90
C MET A 27 -0.70 -3.61 -3.66
N VAL A 28 -1.91 -3.06 -3.75
CA VAL A 28 -3.17 -3.81 -3.67
C VAL A 28 -3.25 -4.84 -4.78
N ARG A 29 -2.93 -4.45 -6.02
CA ARG A 29 -2.91 -5.37 -7.17
C ARG A 29 -1.92 -6.51 -6.96
N LEU A 30 -0.67 -6.19 -6.58
CA LEU A 30 0.37 -7.18 -6.33
C LEU A 30 0.00 -8.14 -5.18
N ALA A 31 -0.61 -7.63 -4.11
CA ALA A 31 -1.08 -8.46 -3.00
C ALA A 31 -2.09 -9.51 -3.49
N ARG A 32 -3.06 -9.09 -4.31
CA ARG A 32 -4.08 -9.99 -4.88
C ARG A 32 -3.50 -11.01 -5.85
N GLU A 33 -2.53 -10.62 -6.68
CA GLU A 33 -1.81 -11.53 -7.59
C GLU A 33 -1.10 -12.67 -6.85
N ILE A 34 -0.67 -12.45 -5.60
CA ILE A 34 -0.06 -13.48 -4.74
C ILE A 34 -1.06 -14.13 -3.76
N GLY A 35 -2.37 -13.95 -3.98
CA GLY A 35 -3.42 -14.57 -3.17
C GLY A 35 -3.62 -13.95 -1.78
N ARG A 36 -3.28 -12.68 -1.60
CA ARG A 36 -3.46 -11.94 -0.34
C ARG A 36 -4.40 -10.75 -0.53
N GLU A 37 -5.28 -10.52 0.44
CA GLU A 37 -6.12 -9.32 0.48
C GLU A 37 -5.55 -8.29 1.47
N PRO A 38 -5.48 -6.99 1.11
CA PRO A 38 -5.14 -5.94 2.05
C PRO A 38 -6.11 -5.89 3.23
N ALA A 39 -5.58 -5.76 4.45
CA ALA A 39 -6.39 -5.61 5.64
C ALA A 39 -7.17 -4.30 5.63
N THR A 40 -8.42 -4.35 6.08
CA THR A 40 -9.19 -3.17 6.49
C THR A 40 -8.53 -2.49 7.69
N VAL A 41 -8.92 -1.25 7.97
CA VAL A 41 -8.43 -0.50 9.13
C VAL A 41 -8.69 -1.26 10.44
N ASP A 42 -9.87 -1.87 10.59
CA ASP A 42 -10.23 -2.59 11.80
C ASP A 42 -9.43 -3.89 11.97
N GLU A 43 -9.20 -4.64 10.88
CA GLU A 43 -8.32 -5.81 10.90
C GLU A 43 -6.88 -5.42 11.26
N ALA A 44 -6.36 -4.34 10.68
CA ALA A 44 -5.02 -3.86 10.98
C ALA A 44 -4.88 -3.46 12.45
N LYS A 45 -5.86 -2.74 13.01
CA LYS A 45 -5.91 -2.39 14.44
C LYS A 45 -5.88 -3.65 15.32
N LYS A 46 -6.70 -4.65 15.00
CA LYS A 46 -6.75 -5.92 15.73
C LYS A 46 -5.42 -6.68 15.66
N MET A 47 -4.81 -6.79 14.48
CA MET A 47 -3.52 -7.46 14.28
C MET A 47 -2.38 -6.79 15.05
N LEU A 48 -2.41 -5.46 15.16
CA LEU A 48 -1.38 -4.66 15.83
C LEU A 48 -1.67 -4.39 17.31
N GLY A 49 -2.80 -4.86 17.85
CA GLY A 49 -3.19 -4.63 19.25
C GLY A 49 -3.50 -3.16 19.57
N LEU A 50 -3.93 -2.37 18.57
CA LEU A 50 -4.24 -0.95 18.76
C LEU A 50 -5.63 -0.81 19.41
N LYS A 51 -5.69 -0.04 20.50
CA LYS A 51 -6.97 0.34 21.13
C LYS A 51 -7.69 1.38 20.26
N LYS A 52 -9.02 1.36 20.34
CA LYS A 52 -9.92 2.13 19.49
C LYS A 52 -9.63 3.62 19.52
#